data_AF-A0A923V7Z1-F1
#
_entry.id   AF-A0A923V7Z1-F1
#
_cell.length_a   1.000
_cell.length_b   1.000
_cell.length_c   1.000
_cell.angle_alpha   90.00
_cell.angle_beta   90.00
_cell.angle_gamma   90.00
#
_symmetry.space_group_name_H-M   'P 1'
#
loop_
_entity.id
_entity.type
_entity.pdbx_description
1 polymer ?
#
loop_
_entity_poly.entity_id
_entity_poly.type
_entity_poly.pdbx_seq_one_letter_code
_entity_poly.pdbx_strand_id
1 'polypeptide(L)'
;MDKTVSKIVTLSFLVFSVLIGYTVSTLLKVFSGAFGSVAKAMNYDLFKHGLPVALTLALFIYLQFNSKILVWADEVIIEIKKVVWPPGKDVRGMTIVVVVMVLISSVIVSFFDMFSGFVLNQLMK
;
A
#
# COMPACT_ATOMS: atom_id res chain seq x y z
N MET A 1 13.23 7.00 -25.83
CA MET A 1 13.04 6.30 -24.55
C MET A 1 14.42 6.03 -23.96
N ASP A 2 14.73 6.62 -22.81
CA ASP A 2 15.99 6.33 -22.11
C ASP A 2 15.99 4.84 -21.75
N LYS A 3 17.01 4.09 -22.21
CA LYS A 3 17.11 2.63 -21.98
C LYS A 3 17.09 2.29 -20.49
N THR A 4 17.47 3.23 -19.64
CA THR A 4 17.47 3.09 -18.19
C THR A 4 16.04 3.11 -17.62
N VAL A 5 15.19 4.04 -18.11
CA VAL A 5 13.80 4.19 -17.64
C VAL A 5 12.97 2.95 -17.98
N SER A 6 13.08 2.47 -19.22
CA SER A 6 12.35 1.27 -19.65
C SER A 6 12.71 0.03 -18.83
N LYS A 7 13.98 -0.16 -18.44
CA LYS A 7 14.39 -1.24 -17.54
C LYS A 7 13.77 -1.12 -16.15
N ILE A 8 13.69 0.10 -15.61
CA ILE A 8 13.08 0.38 -14.30
C ILE A 8 11.57 0.09 -14.34
N VAL A 9 10.88 0.46 -15.42
CA VAL A 9 9.44 0.18 -15.62
C VAL A 9 9.21 -1.34 -15.65
N THR A 10 9.93 -2.07 -16.49
CA THR A 10 9.76 -3.53 -16.60
C THR A 10 10.08 -4.24 -15.29
N LEU A 11 11.13 -3.81 -14.56
CA LEU A 11 11.44 -4.34 -13.24
C LEU A 11 10.31 -4.06 -12.24
N SER A 12 9.76 -2.85 -12.25
CA SER A 12 8.66 -2.45 -11.35
C SER A 12 7.39 -3.25 -11.62
N PHE A 13 7.04 -3.49 -12.88
CA PHE A 13 5.90 -4.32 -13.25
C PHE A 13 6.10 -5.79 -12.90
N LEU A 14 7.32 -6.30 -13.04
CA LEU A 14 7.65 -7.66 -12.62
C LEU A 14 7.48 -7.79 -11.10
N VAL A 15 8.06 -6.90 -10.31
CA VAL A 15 7.94 -6.93 -8.84
C VAL A 15 6.47 -6.79 -8.41
N PHE A 16 5.73 -5.86 -9.00
CA PHE A 16 4.31 -5.65 -8.72
C PHE A 16 3.47 -6.89 -9.00
N SER A 17 3.66 -7.51 -10.17
CA SER A 17 2.95 -8.74 -10.52
C SER A 17 3.25 -9.85 -9.51
N VAL A 18 4.52 -10.07 -9.15
CA VAL A 18 4.93 -11.08 -8.15
C VAL A 18 4.29 -10.83 -6.79
N LEU A 19 4.23 -9.59 -6.33
CA LEU A 19 3.57 -9.23 -5.07
C LEU A 19 2.07 -9.53 -5.10
N ILE A 20 1.41 -9.29 -6.23
CA ILE A 20 -0.01 -9.65 -6.40
C ILE A 20 -0.19 -11.16 -6.39
N GLY A 21 0.65 -11.92 -7.10
CA GLY A 21 0.61 -13.39 -7.07
C GLY A 21 0.79 -13.94 -5.65
N TYR A 22 1.73 -13.36 -4.88
CA TYR A 22 1.94 -13.72 -3.48
C TYR A 22 0.74 -13.39 -2.60
N THR A 23 0.15 -12.20 -2.80
CA THR A 23 -1.05 -11.76 -2.06
C THR A 23 -2.23 -12.67 -2.35
N VAL A 24 -2.47 -13.02 -3.62
CA VAL A 24 -3.52 -13.95 -4.03
C VAL A 24 -3.28 -15.35 -3.44
N SER A 25 -2.05 -15.85 -3.45
CA SER A 25 -1.71 -17.13 -2.82
C SER A 25 -2.02 -17.12 -1.31
N THR A 26 -1.71 -16.02 -0.63
CA THR A 26 -1.98 -15.87 0.80
C THR A 26 -3.47 -15.77 1.09
N LEU A 27 -4.20 -15.01 0.26
CA LEU A 27 -5.66 -14.88 0.36
C LEU A 27 -6.35 -16.24 0.18
N LEU A 28 -5.93 -17.02 -0.82
CA LEU A 28 -6.47 -18.36 -1.06
C LEU A 28 -6.24 -19.30 0.12
N LYS A 29 -5.04 -19.26 0.74
CA LYS A 29 -4.76 -20.02 1.96
C LYS A 29 -5.71 -19.67 3.09
N VAL A 30 -5.92 -18.38 3.35
CA VAL A 30 -6.85 -17.91 4.39
C VAL A 30 -8.29 -18.34 4.07
N PHE A 31 -8.72 -18.18 2.82
CA PHE A 31 -10.07 -18.57 2.38
C PHE A 31 -10.31 -20.08 2.45
N SER A 32 -9.30 -20.90 2.22
CA SER A 32 -9.41 -22.36 2.36
C SER A 32 -9.66 -22.81 3.79
N GLY A 33 -9.19 -22.04 4.78
CA GLY A 33 -9.50 -22.30 6.20
C GLY A 33 -10.95 -21.97 6.56
N ALA A 34 -11.61 -21.09 5.81
CA ALA A 34 -12.98 -20.64 6.07
C ALA A 34 -14.05 -21.41 5.27
N PHE A 35 -13.71 -21.92 4.07
CA PHE A 35 -14.67 -22.58 3.17
C PHE A 35 -14.18 -23.96 2.68
N GLY A 36 -14.88 -25.03 3.06
CA GLY A 36 -14.54 -26.41 2.69
C GLY A 36 -14.52 -26.71 1.18
N SER A 37 -15.35 -26.02 0.40
CA SER A 37 -15.35 -26.14 -1.07
C SER A 37 -14.05 -25.58 -1.70
N VAL A 38 -13.49 -24.52 -1.12
CA VAL A 38 -12.21 -23.93 -1.54
C VAL A 38 -11.05 -24.80 -1.07
N ALA A 39 -11.14 -25.40 0.12
CA ALA A 39 -10.16 -26.38 0.59
C ALA A 39 -10.02 -27.59 -0.35
N LYS A 40 -11.15 -28.11 -0.88
CA LYS A 40 -11.15 -29.23 -1.83
C LYS A 40 -10.49 -28.86 -3.17
N ALA A 41 -10.71 -27.63 -3.65
CA ALA A 41 -10.04 -27.11 -4.85
C ALA A 41 -8.53 -26.86 -4.63
N MET A 42 -8.13 -26.43 -3.43
CA MET A 42 -6.72 -26.20 -3.11
C MET A 42 -5.89 -27.47 -2.82
N ASN A 43 -6.52 -28.63 -2.64
CA ASN A 43 -5.80 -29.90 -2.50
C ASN A 43 -5.12 -30.33 -3.81
N TYR A 44 -5.51 -29.79 -4.95
CA TYR A 44 -4.80 -29.97 -6.20
C TYR A 44 -3.58 -29.04 -6.24
N ASP A 45 -2.38 -29.62 -6.27
CA ASP A 45 -1.11 -28.88 -6.28
C ASP A 45 -1.01 -27.90 -7.46
N LEU A 46 -1.60 -28.29 -8.59
CA LEU A 46 -1.70 -27.47 -9.80
C LEU A 46 -2.56 -26.22 -9.58
N PHE A 47 -3.60 -26.27 -8.74
CA PHE A 47 -4.48 -25.14 -8.47
C PHE A 47 -3.86 -24.20 -7.43
N LYS A 48 -3.20 -24.78 -6.42
CA LYS A 48 -2.53 -24.06 -5.34
C LYS A 48 -1.35 -23.20 -5.82
N HIS A 49 -0.57 -23.72 -6.78
CA HIS A 49 0.61 -23.05 -7.30
C HIS A 49 0.40 -22.46 -8.70
N GLY A 50 -0.38 -23.14 -9.55
CA GLY A 50 -0.61 -22.70 -10.92
C GLY A 50 -1.51 -21.47 -11.04
N LEU A 51 -2.54 -21.33 -10.20
CA LEU A 51 -3.44 -20.17 -10.28
C LEU A 51 -2.70 -18.86 -9.92
N PRO A 52 -1.95 -18.76 -8.80
CA PRO A 52 -1.18 -17.56 -8.51
C PRO A 52 -0.11 -17.25 -9.58
N VAL A 53 0.57 -18.29 -10.09
CA VAL A 53 1.63 -18.13 -11.11
C VAL A 53 1.07 -17.70 -12.46
N ALA A 54 -0.05 -18.28 -12.89
CA ALA A 54 -0.74 -17.87 -14.11
C ALA A 54 -1.26 -16.44 -14.00
N LEU A 55 -1.80 -16.03 -12.84
CA LEU A 55 -2.23 -14.67 -12.59
C LEU A 55 -1.07 -13.67 -12.66
N THR A 56 0.07 -13.98 -12.06
CA THR A 56 1.29 -13.15 -12.17
C THR A 56 1.70 -12.94 -13.62
N LEU A 57 1.79 -14.02 -14.41
CA LEU A 57 2.24 -13.94 -15.80
C LEU A 57 1.23 -13.19 -16.67
N ALA A 58 -0.07 -13.49 -16.53
CA ALA A 58 -1.12 -12.80 -17.26
C ALA A 58 -1.14 -11.30 -16.94
N LEU A 59 -0.98 -10.95 -15.66
CA LEU A 59 -0.94 -9.56 -15.22
C LEU A 59 0.31 -8.84 -15.76
N PHE A 60 1.48 -9.46 -15.67
CA PHE A 60 2.72 -8.89 -16.21
C PHE A 60 2.62 -8.62 -17.72
N ILE A 61 2.10 -9.60 -18.48
CA ILE A 61 1.83 -9.45 -19.91
C ILE A 61 0.87 -8.28 -20.15
N TYR A 62 -0.25 -8.23 -19.43
CA TYR A 62 -1.23 -7.16 -19.58
C TYR A 62 -0.64 -5.76 -19.33
N LEU A 63 0.17 -5.60 -18.28
CA LEU A 63 0.87 -4.34 -18.00
C LEU A 63 1.88 -3.97 -19.09
N GLN A 64 2.60 -4.96 -19.65
CA GLN A 64 3.64 -4.72 -20.65
C GLN A 64 3.08 -4.40 -22.05
N PHE A 65 1.90 -4.90 -22.41
CA PHE A 65 1.28 -4.64 -23.72
C PHE A 65 0.40 -3.39 -23.76
N ASN A 66 0.05 -2.81 -22.61
CA ASN A 66 -0.81 -1.63 -22.56
C ASN A 66 0.01 -0.33 -22.69
N SER A 67 -0.06 0.30 -23.85
CA SER A 67 0.68 1.55 -24.15
C SER A 67 0.31 2.70 -23.21
N LYS A 68 -0.94 2.79 -22.75
CA LYS A 68 -1.37 3.83 -21.79
C LYS A 68 -0.67 3.67 -20.44
N ILE A 69 -0.52 2.43 -19.97
CA ILE A 69 0.14 2.13 -18.69
C ILE A 69 1.64 2.41 -18.80
N LEU A 70 2.25 2.08 -19.94
CA LEU A 70 3.67 2.38 -20.18
C LEU A 70 3.95 3.89 -20.20
N VAL A 71 3.12 4.68 -20.90
CA VAL A 71 3.26 6.15 -20.92
C VAL A 71 3.11 6.73 -19.51
N TRP A 72 2.10 6.28 -18.76
CA TRP A 72 1.91 6.69 -17.37
C TRP A 72 3.12 6.33 -16.49
N ALA A 73 3.68 5.13 -16.63
CA ALA A 73 4.84 4.71 -15.85
C ALA A 73 6.10 5.53 -16.17
N ASP A 74 6.29 5.89 -17.43
CA ASP A 74 7.38 6.77 -17.85
C ASP A 74 7.24 8.16 -17.22
N GLU A 75 6.04 8.74 -17.22
CA GLU A 75 5.75 10.03 -16.57
C GLU A 75 6.04 9.98 -15.06
N VAL A 76 5.60 8.92 -14.38
CA VAL A 76 5.86 8.73 -12.94
C VAL A 76 7.36 8.69 -12.65
N ILE A 77 8.16 7.99 -13.46
CA ILE A 77 9.61 7.94 -13.26
C ILE A 77 10.25 9.31 -13.48
N ILE A 78 9.78 10.07 -14.48
CA ILE A 78 10.25 11.44 -14.73
C ILE A 78 9.95 12.33 -13.53
N GLU A 79 8.76 12.24 -12.93
CA GLU A 79 8.41 13.02 -11.74
C GLU A 79 9.20 12.57 -10.50
N ILE A 80 9.40 11.26 -10.31
CA ILE A 80 10.24 10.74 -9.20
C ILE A 80 11.68 11.24 -9.31
N LYS A 81 12.23 11.37 -10.52
CA LYS A 81 13.57 11.94 -10.73
C LYS A 81 13.68 13.40 -10.29
N LYS A 82 12.57 14.14 -10.24
CA LYS A 82 12.54 15.52 -9.75
C LYS A 82 12.41 15.61 -8.23
N VAL A 83 12.10 14.50 -7.55
CA VAL A 83 11.98 14.48 -6.09
C VAL A 83 13.36 14.69 -5.47
N VAL A 84 13.57 15.88 -4.94
CA VAL A 84 14.76 16.21 -4.15
C VAL A 84 14.48 15.80 -2.70
N TRP A 85 15.28 14.85 -2.19
CA TRP A 85 15.16 14.43 -0.80
C TRP A 85 15.67 15.53 0.14
N PRO A 86 14.85 15.96 1.12
CA PRO A 86 15.23 17.04 2.02
C PRO A 86 16.42 16.62 2.90
N PRO A 87 17.35 17.53 3.21
CA PRO A 87 18.43 17.24 4.14
C PRO A 87 17.86 16.99 5.54
N GLY A 88 18.52 16.13 6.33
CA GLY A 88 18.02 15.68 7.64
C GLY A 88 17.75 16.82 8.65
N LYS A 89 18.35 18.00 8.46
CA LYS A 89 18.04 19.20 9.25
C LYS A 89 16.60 19.68 9.03
N ASP A 90 16.12 19.66 7.78
CA ASP A 90 14.80 20.14 7.40
C ASP A 90 13.73 19.11 7.82
N VAL A 91 14.06 17.82 7.69
CA VAL A 91 13.23 16.72 8.20
C VAL A 91 12.99 16.88 9.70
N ARG A 92 14.04 17.11 10.49
CA ARG A 92 13.93 17.33 11.94
C ARG A 92 13.09 18.56 12.26
N GLY A 93 13.30 19.67 11.54
CA GLY A 93 12.51 20.89 11.71
C GLY A 93 11.01 20.63 11.49
N MET A 94 10.66 19.99 10.37
CA MET A 94 9.27 19.63 10.06
C MET A 94 8.66 18.69 11.11
N THR A 95 9.39 17.67 11.56
CA THR A 95 8.88 16.74 12.60
C THR A 95 8.65 17.43 13.93
N ILE A 96 9.54 18.33 14.37
CA ILE A 96 9.37 19.07 15.62
C ILE A 96 8.11 19.93 15.57
N VAL A 97 7.85 20.61 14.45
CA VAL A 97 6.64 21.41 14.25
C VAL A 97 5.39 20.54 14.37
N VAL A 98 5.36 19.37 13.72
CA VAL A 98 4.23 18.44 13.82
C VAL A 98 4.02 17.97 15.26
N VAL A 99 5.09 17.60 15.97
CA VAL A 99 4.99 17.18 17.38
C VAL A 99 4.41 18.29 18.26
N VAL A 100 4.86 19.54 18.08
CA VAL A 100 4.34 20.68 18.84
C VAL A 100 2.86 20.92 18.53
N MET A 101 2.46 20.86 17.26
CA MET A 101 1.05 21.05 16.88
C MET A 101 0.16 19.94 17.44
N VAL A 102 0.61 18.68 17.39
CA VAL A 102 -0.12 17.55 17.98
C VAL A 102 -0.23 17.69 19.50
N LEU A 103 0.82 18.16 20.18
CA LEU A 103 0.77 18.42 21.62
C LEU A 103 -0.27 19.50 21.96
N ILE A 104 -0.28 20.62 21.24
CA ILE A 104 -1.28 21.68 21.44
C ILE A 104 -2.70 21.13 21.21
N SER A 105 -2.92 20.38 20.12
CA SER A 105 -4.21 19.75 19.85
C SER A 105 -4.62 18.78 20.97
N SER A 106 -3.69 17.97 21.49
CA SER A 106 -3.98 17.03 22.57
C SER A 106 -4.39 17.71 23.87
N VAL A 107 -3.77 18.85 24.19
CA VAL A 107 -4.12 19.66 25.37
C VAL A 107 -5.53 20.21 25.21
N ILE A 108 -5.85 20.81 24.06
CA ILE A 108 -7.18 21.37 23.79
C ILE A 108 -8.26 20.28 23.90
N VAL A 109 -8.06 19.13 23.24
CA VAL A 109 -9.01 18.01 23.31
C VAL A 109 -9.18 17.53 24.75
N SER A 110 -8.09 17.39 25.50
CA SER A 110 -8.16 16.97 26.92
C SER A 110 -8.96 17.96 27.79
N PHE A 111 -8.85 19.26 27.53
CA PHE A 111 -9.67 20.27 28.22
C PHE A 111 -11.16 20.13 27.86
N PHE A 112 -11.49 19.91 26.59
CA PHE A 112 -12.88 19.67 26.16
C PHE A 112 -13.45 18.37 26.74
N ASP A 113 -12.65 17.31 26.81
CA ASP A 113 -13.05 16.04 27.41
C ASP A 113 -13.32 16.19 28.92
N MET A 114 -12.47 16.94 29.64
CA MET A 114 -12.69 17.20 31.06
C MET A 114 -13.94 18.07 31.31
N PHE A 115 -14.17 19.07 30.46
CA PHE A 115 -15.37 19.92 30.54
C PHE A 115 -16.64 19.13 30.24
N SER A 116 -16.65 18.33 29.17
CA SER A 116 -17.80 17.48 28.83
C SER A 116 -18.08 16.44 29.92
N GLY A 117 -17.04 15.85 30.51
CA GLY A 117 -17.18 14.95 31.66
C GLY A 117 -17.77 15.64 32.90
N PHE A 118 -17.40 16.89 33.17
CA PHE A 118 -17.98 17.67 34.27
C PHE A 118 -19.46 17.99 34.02
N VAL A 119 -19.82 18.41 32.81
CA VAL A 119 -21.21 18.68 32.41
C VAL A 119 -22.07 17.41 32.51
N LEU A 120 -21.57 16.27 32.03
CA LEU A 120 -22.28 14.99 32.13
C LEU A 120 -22.47 14.55 33.59
N ASN A 121 -21.43 14.66 34.43
CA ASN A 121 -21.52 14.33 35.86
C ASN A 121 -22.51 15.23 36.62
N GLN A 122 -22.68 16.48 36.19
CA GLN A 122 -23.65 17.41 36.77
C GLN A 122 -25.08 17.15 36.28
N LEU A 123 -25.25 16.61 35.07
CA LEU A 123 -26.56 16.30 34.49
C LEU A 123 -27.09 14.92 34.93
N MET A 124 -26.19 13.98 35.24
CA MET A 124 -26.53 12.66 35.80
C MET A 124 -26.81 12.67 37.32
N LYS A 125 -26.60 13.82 37.97
CA LYS A 125 -26.91 14.05 39.39
C LYS A 125 -28.24 14.76 39.54
#